data_AF-A0AAU7TCP3-F1
#
_entry.id   AF-A0AAU7TCP3-F1
#
_cell.length_a   1.000
_cell.length_b   1.000
_cell.length_c   1.000
_cell.angle_alpha   90.00
_cell.angle_beta   90.00
_cell.angle_gamma   90.00
#
_symmetry.space_group_name_H-M   'P 1'
#
loop_
_entity.id
_entity.type
_entity.pdbx_description
1 polymer ?
#
loop_
_entity_poly.entity_id
_entity_poly.type
_entity_poly.pdbx_seq_one_letter_code
_entity_poly.pdbx_strand_id
1 'polypeptide(L)'
;MERTLFEIGRRETRPLVVSLAGAAVLSFVFELIAIPGLSLFTLMAIVLLIAAVTVYVGSSPASPVLTVGPHGIRFWSEPRVAWGDVQAFVLIDREVVEADGPGVEVQAVLTSVVVPADEALSVSDARVVAWINLPGALRDVDAAELERELHAYSPDLLLQDRRTHGARRELSQDVG
;
A
#
# COMPACT_ATOMS: atom_id res chain seq x y z
N MET A 1 14.12 8.55 -12.82
CA MET A 1 13.52 7.20 -12.78
C MET A 1 12.31 7.26 -11.86
N GLU A 2 11.20 6.62 -12.21
CA GLU A 2 10.01 6.57 -11.35
C GLU A 2 10.16 5.46 -10.31
N ARG A 3 9.73 5.75 -9.08
CA ARG A 3 9.80 4.83 -7.94
C ARG A 3 8.43 4.75 -7.28
N THR A 4 7.96 3.53 -7.09
CA THR A 4 6.79 3.27 -6.25
C THR A 4 7.22 3.28 -4.79
N LEU A 5 6.64 4.15 -3.97
CA LEU A 5 6.91 4.23 -2.54
C LEU A 5 6.01 3.26 -1.76
N PHE A 6 4.76 3.11 -2.21
CA PHE A 6 3.78 2.25 -1.55
C PHE A 6 3.07 1.33 -2.54
N GLU A 7 2.96 0.05 -2.19
CA GLU A 7 2.26 -0.98 -2.96
C GLU A 7 1.29 -1.74 -2.05
N ILE A 8 0.10 -2.04 -2.57
CA ILE A 8 -0.91 -2.83 -1.87
C ILE A 8 -1.28 -4.04 -2.69
N GLY A 9 -1.53 -5.16 -2.01
CA GLY A 9 -2.03 -6.36 -2.65
C GLY A 9 -1.01 -7.47 -2.81
N ARG A 10 0.21 -7.30 -2.30
CA ARG A 10 1.11 -8.46 -2.11
C ARG A 10 0.63 -9.29 -0.92
N ARG A 11 -0.55 -9.93 -1.04
CA ARG A 11 -0.77 -11.16 -0.29
C ARG A 11 0.40 -12.05 -0.68
N GLU A 12 1.18 -12.51 0.29
CA GLU A 12 2.19 -13.53 0.09
C GLU A 12 1.48 -14.85 -0.27
N THR A 13 0.86 -14.91 -1.45
CA THR A 13 0.25 -16.11 -2.01
C THR A 13 1.30 -17.02 -2.60
N ARG A 14 2.52 -16.50 -2.85
CA ARG A 14 3.67 -17.28 -3.34
C ARG A 14 3.91 -18.57 -2.53
N PRO A 15 4.09 -18.55 -1.19
CA PRO A 15 4.29 -19.77 -0.42
C PRO A 15 3.11 -20.75 -0.54
N LEU A 16 1.87 -20.25 -0.62
CA LEU A 16 0.67 -21.08 -0.75
C LEU A 16 0.50 -21.68 -2.17
N VAL A 17 0.79 -20.92 -3.21
CA VAL A 17 0.81 -21.40 -4.60
C VAL A 17 1.90 -22.45 -4.78
N VAL A 18 3.08 -22.22 -4.19
CA VAL A 18 4.21 -23.17 -4.23
C VAL A 18 3.87 -24.46 -3.48
N SER A 19 3.22 -24.37 -2.31
CA SER A 19 2.84 -25.58 -1.56
C SER A 19 1.78 -26.40 -2.29
N LEU A 20 0.76 -25.76 -2.88
CA LEU A 20 -0.28 -26.43 -3.67
C LEU A 20 0.29 -27.08 -4.93
N ALA A 21 1.16 -26.37 -5.67
CA ALA A 21 1.83 -26.92 -6.84
C ALA A 21 2.77 -28.08 -6.46
N GLY A 22 3.51 -27.96 -5.36
CA GLY A 22 4.37 -29.03 -4.85
C GLY A 22 3.58 -30.28 -4.46
N ALA A 23 2.44 -30.12 -3.79
CA ALA A 23 1.55 -31.23 -3.44
C ALA A 23 0.95 -31.93 -4.68
N ALA A 24 0.62 -31.16 -5.73
CA ALA A 24 0.16 -31.71 -7.00
C ALA A 24 1.24 -32.57 -7.68
N VAL A 25 2.49 -32.09 -7.72
CA VAL A 25 3.64 -32.83 -8.28
C VAL A 25 3.90 -34.11 -7.50
N LEU A 26 3.90 -34.05 -6.17
CA LEU A 26 4.09 -35.23 -5.31
C LEU A 26 3.01 -36.29 -5.55
N SER A 27 1.77 -35.86 -5.75
CA SER A 27 0.64 -36.75 -6.03
C SER A 27 0.80 -37.47 -7.38
N PHE A 28 1.28 -36.77 -8.41
CA PHE A 28 1.63 -37.39 -9.71
C PHE A 28 2.79 -38.37 -9.61
N VAL A 29 3.85 -38.03 -8.85
CA VAL A 29 5.01 -38.92 -8.67
C VAL A 29 4.62 -40.19 -7.92
N PHE A 30 3.80 -40.07 -6.87
CA PHE A 30 3.32 -41.22 -6.10
C PHE A 30 2.50 -42.17 -6.97
N GLU A 31 1.63 -41.63 -7.82
CA GLU A 31 0.85 -42.41 -8.76
C GLU A 31 1.69 -43.15 -9.80
N LEU A 32 2.74 -42.49 -10.32
CA LEU A 32 3.67 -43.08 -11.29
C LEU A 32 4.41 -44.31 -10.73
N ILE A 33 4.64 -44.33 -9.41
CA ILE A 33 5.34 -45.40 -8.70
C ILE A 33 4.37 -46.50 -8.23
N ALA A 34 3.16 -46.14 -7.78
CA ALA A 34 2.24 -47.07 -7.14
C ALA A 34 1.56 -48.01 -8.15
N ILE A 35 0.72 -47.51 -9.06
CA ILE A 35 0.05 -48.26 -10.15
C ILE A 35 -0.44 -47.25 -11.20
N PRO A 36 -0.01 -47.32 -12.47
CA PRO A 36 -0.48 -46.41 -13.51
C PRO A 36 -1.95 -46.71 -13.89
N GLY A 37 -2.83 -45.74 -13.62
CA GLY A 37 -4.25 -45.76 -13.94
C GLY A 37 -4.88 -44.42 -13.54
N LEU A 38 -6.09 -44.12 -14.02
CA LEU A 38 -6.84 -42.90 -13.68
C LEU A 38 -7.31 -42.98 -12.22
N SER A 39 -6.38 -42.79 -11.27
CA SER A 39 -6.63 -43.04 -9.85
C SER A 39 -7.06 -41.76 -9.13
N LEU A 40 -7.50 -41.92 -7.89
CA LEU A 40 -7.82 -40.82 -6.98
C LEU A 40 -6.67 -39.79 -6.88
N PHE A 41 -5.42 -40.23 -7.06
CA PHE A 41 -4.24 -39.36 -7.02
C PHE A 41 -4.13 -38.44 -8.23
N THR A 42 -4.46 -38.90 -9.46
CA THR A 42 -4.50 -38.01 -10.64
C THR A 42 -5.54 -36.91 -10.42
N LEU A 43 -6.71 -37.29 -9.91
CA LEU A 43 -7.81 -36.36 -9.68
C LEU A 43 -7.44 -35.32 -8.62
N MET A 44 -6.80 -35.76 -7.52
CA MET A 44 -6.30 -34.86 -6.47
C MET A 44 -5.23 -33.90 -7.02
N ALA A 45 -4.29 -34.40 -7.83
CA ALA A 45 -3.25 -33.57 -8.42
C ALA A 45 -3.83 -32.49 -9.34
N ILE A 46 -4.84 -32.83 -10.14
CA ILE A 46 -5.55 -31.87 -11.00
C ILE A 46 -6.26 -30.81 -10.14
N VAL A 47 -6.97 -31.21 -9.09
CA VAL A 47 -7.67 -30.27 -8.18
C VAL A 47 -6.68 -29.31 -7.51
N LEU A 48 -5.55 -29.82 -7.01
CA LEU A 48 -4.51 -29.00 -6.39
C LEU A 48 -3.89 -28.01 -7.38
N LEU A 49 -3.68 -28.43 -8.63
CA LEU A 49 -3.19 -27.55 -9.69
C LEU A 49 -4.19 -26.45 -10.02
N ILE A 50 -5.48 -26.78 -10.16
CA ILE A 50 -6.55 -25.80 -10.39
C ILE A 50 -6.63 -24.82 -9.23
N ALA A 51 -6.54 -25.29 -7.98
CA ALA A 51 -6.51 -24.44 -6.80
C ALA A 51 -5.30 -23.49 -6.82
N ALA A 52 -4.10 -23.98 -7.16
CA ALA A 52 -2.91 -23.16 -7.28
C ALA A 52 -3.07 -22.07 -8.35
N VAL A 53 -3.60 -22.41 -9.52
CA VAL A 53 -3.87 -21.46 -10.62
C VAL A 53 -4.94 -20.45 -10.20
N THR A 54 -6.02 -20.88 -9.55
CA THR A 54 -7.10 -19.99 -9.10
C THR A 54 -6.59 -18.99 -8.07
N VAL A 55 -5.76 -19.43 -7.11
CA VAL A 55 -5.12 -18.55 -6.14
C VAL A 55 -4.16 -17.58 -6.82
N TYR A 56 -3.39 -18.05 -7.80
CA TYR A 56 -2.42 -17.23 -8.53
C TYR A 56 -3.12 -16.16 -9.40
N VAL A 57 -4.16 -16.54 -10.14
CA VAL A 57 -4.96 -15.62 -10.96
C VAL A 57 -5.79 -14.67 -10.08
N GLY A 58 -6.31 -15.17 -8.97
CA GLY A 58 -7.06 -14.38 -7.99
C GLY A 58 -6.19 -13.49 -7.09
N SER A 59 -4.86 -13.69 -7.08
CA SER A 59 -3.96 -12.74 -6.43
C SER A 59 -3.82 -11.49 -7.31
N SER A 60 -4.49 -10.42 -6.90
CA SER A 60 -4.39 -9.12 -7.54
C SER A 60 -2.91 -8.70 -7.64
N PRO A 61 -2.46 -8.15 -8.78
CA PRO A 61 -1.14 -7.57 -8.87
C PRO A 61 -0.98 -6.46 -7.82
N ALA A 62 0.26 -6.25 -7.37
CA ALA A 62 0.57 -5.14 -6.48
C ALA A 62 0.14 -3.84 -7.16
N SER A 63 -0.83 -3.15 -6.56
CA SER A 63 -1.31 -1.87 -7.05
C SER A 63 -0.45 -0.78 -6.42
N PRO A 64 0.28 0.01 -7.22
CA PRO A 64 1.06 1.13 -6.69
C PRO A 64 0.07 2.17 -6.13
N VAL A 65 0.23 2.53 -4.87
CA VAL A 65 -0.58 3.54 -4.18
C VAL A 65 0.03 4.91 -4.35
N LEU A 66 1.34 5.01 -4.19
CA LEU A 66 2.10 6.25 -4.33
C LEU A 66 3.30 6.01 -5.23
N THR A 67 3.31 6.69 -6.36
CA THR A 67 4.45 6.71 -7.29
C THR A 67 5.04 8.11 -7.31
N VAL A 68 6.35 8.21 -7.14
CA VAL A 68 7.10 9.47 -7.28
C VAL A 68 8.06 9.36 -8.44
N GLY A 69 8.33 10.49 -9.07
CA GLY A 69 9.33 10.59 -10.12
C GLY A 69 9.86 12.01 -10.24
N PRO A 70 10.77 12.26 -11.19
CA PRO A 70 11.38 13.59 -11.36
C PRO A 70 10.37 14.67 -11.80
N HIS A 71 9.22 14.28 -12.34
CA HIS A 71 8.22 15.21 -12.87
C HIS A 71 6.99 15.38 -11.97
N GLY A 72 6.94 14.70 -10.83
CA GLY A 72 5.80 14.82 -9.93
C GLY A 72 5.52 13.55 -9.15
N ILE A 73 4.34 13.56 -8.56
CA ILE A 73 3.80 12.54 -7.68
C ILE A 73 2.43 12.09 -8.19
N ARG A 74 2.11 10.82 -7.98
CA ARG A 74 0.85 10.23 -8.43
C ARG A 74 0.32 9.27 -7.37
N PHE A 75 -0.97 9.41 -7.07
CA PHE A 75 -1.71 8.43 -6.30
C PHE A 75 -2.43 7.45 -7.23
N TRP A 76 -2.29 6.15 -6.98
CA TRP A 76 -2.88 5.07 -7.79
C TRP A 76 -2.78 5.32 -9.30
N SER A 77 -3.94 5.32 -9.96
CA SER A 77 -4.14 5.55 -11.38
C SER A 77 -4.58 6.99 -11.67
N GLU A 78 -4.55 7.89 -10.69
CA GLU A 78 -4.92 9.29 -10.89
C GLU A 78 -3.92 10.05 -11.78
N PRO A 79 -4.30 11.22 -12.33
CA PRO A 79 -3.37 12.09 -13.02
C PRO A 79 -2.16 12.42 -12.15
N ARG A 80 -0.99 12.54 -12.77
CA ARG A 80 0.21 13.00 -12.08
C ARG A 80 0.06 14.46 -11.70
N VAL A 81 0.38 14.77 -10.46
CA VAL A 81 0.52 16.14 -9.97
C VAL A 81 1.97 16.55 -10.12
N ALA A 82 2.23 17.68 -10.79
CA ALA A 82 3.59 18.17 -10.99
C ALA A 82 4.14 18.72 -9.68
N TRP A 83 5.46 18.58 -9.45
CA TRP A 83 6.09 19.12 -8.25
C TRP A 83 5.93 20.64 -8.11
N GLY A 84 5.86 21.36 -9.24
CA GLY A 84 5.62 22.81 -9.23
C GLY A 84 4.25 23.23 -8.69
N ASP A 85 3.29 22.31 -8.65
CA ASP A 85 1.94 22.57 -8.13
C ASP A 85 1.80 22.19 -6.65
N VAL A 86 2.84 21.61 -6.03
CA VAL A 86 2.79 21.06 -4.67
C VAL A 86 3.86 21.72 -3.80
N GLN A 87 3.43 22.34 -2.70
CA GLN A 87 4.33 22.87 -1.67
C GLN A 87 4.38 21.99 -0.43
N ALA A 88 3.28 21.32 -0.07
CA ALA A 88 3.27 20.44 1.09
C ALA A 88 2.55 19.11 0.82
N PHE A 89 3.04 18.08 1.50
CA PHE A 89 2.44 16.77 1.63
C PHE A 89 1.99 16.61 3.08
N VAL A 90 0.69 16.46 3.31
CA VAL A 90 0.11 16.40 4.66
C VAL A 90 -0.46 15.01 4.90
N LEU A 91 -0.09 14.40 6.04
CA LEU A 91 -0.72 13.20 6.57
C LEU A 91 -1.70 13.60 7.67
N ILE A 92 -2.95 13.17 7.58
CA ILE A 92 -3.99 13.48 8.57
C ILE A 92 -4.74 12.21 8.99
N ASP A 93 -5.14 12.14 10.25
CA ASP A 93 -6.07 11.11 10.73
C ASP A 93 -7.51 11.55 10.43
N ARG A 94 -8.34 10.59 10.01
CA ARG A 94 -9.78 10.77 9.84
C ARG A 94 -10.52 9.72 10.64
N GLU A 95 -11.36 10.18 11.55
CA GLU A 95 -12.32 9.32 12.24
C GLU A 95 -13.38 8.83 11.24
N VAL A 96 -13.59 7.52 11.22
CA VAL A 96 -14.61 6.86 10.41
C VAL A 96 -15.47 5.98 11.31
N VAL A 97 -16.75 5.83 10.95
CA VAL A 97 -17.64 4.90 11.65
C VAL A 97 -17.69 3.63 10.83
N GLU A 98 -17.07 2.57 11.34
CA GLU A 98 -17.10 1.24 10.75
C GLU A 98 -18.22 0.39 11.38
N ALA A 99 -18.55 -0.72 10.75
CA ALA A 99 -19.59 -1.64 11.25
C ALA A 99 -19.29 -2.18 12.66
N ASP A 100 -18.02 -2.31 13.00
CA ASP A 100 -17.55 -2.84 14.29
C ASP A 100 -17.21 -1.75 15.33
N GLY A 101 -17.42 -0.46 14.98
CA GLY A 101 -17.17 0.68 15.87
C GLY A 101 -16.40 1.82 15.21
N PRO A 102 -15.97 2.83 15.99
CA PRO A 102 -15.16 3.93 15.48
C PRO A 102 -13.77 3.43 15.05
N GLY A 103 -13.40 3.75 13.81
CA GLY A 103 -12.10 3.49 13.21
C GLY A 103 -11.35 4.79 12.92
N VAL A 104 -10.07 4.66 12.54
CA VAL A 104 -9.24 5.78 12.09
C VAL A 104 -8.56 5.39 10.80
N GLU A 105 -8.84 6.16 9.75
CA GLU A 105 -8.14 6.11 8.47
C GLU A 105 -7.06 7.19 8.42
N VAL A 106 -5.98 6.93 7.69
CA VAL A 106 -4.97 7.96 7.39
C VAL A 106 -5.22 8.47 5.98
N GLN A 107 -5.15 9.78 5.80
CA GLN A 107 -5.26 10.42 4.50
C GLN A 107 -3.96 11.12 4.16
N ALA A 108 -3.58 11.05 2.88
CA ALA A 108 -2.49 11.82 2.31
C ALA A 108 -3.08 12.93 1.44
N VAL A 109 -2.61 14.15 1.66
CA VAL A 109 -3.12 15.36 1.00
C VAL A 109 -1.95 16.11 0.39
N LEU A 110 -2.06 16.47 -0.88
CA LEU A 110 -1.11 17.37 -1.54
C LEU A 110 -1.72 18.75 -1.61
N THR A 111 -0.98 19.75 -1.14
CA THR A 111 -1.43 21.13 -1.14
C THR A 111 -0.49 22.02 -1.94
N SER A 112 -1.06 23.00 -2.64
CA SER A 112 -0.33 23.99 -3.43
C SER A 112 0.32 25.08 -2.57
N VAL A 113 -0.05 25.14 -1.29
CA VAL A 113 0.52 26.03 -0.27
C VAL A 113 0.78 25.27 1.02
N VAL A 114 1.69 25.78 1.84
CA VAL A 114 1.87 25.29 3.20
C VAL A 114 0.67 25.68 4.04
N VAL A 115 -0.04 24.68 4.58
CA VAL A 115 -1.19 24.90 5.46
C VAL A 115 -0.71 24.90 6.92
N PRO A 116 -1.12 25.85 7.77
CA PRO A 116 -0.86 25.82 9.20
C PRO A 116 -1.46 24.57 9.89
N ALA A 117 -0.79 24.04 10.91
CA ALA A 117 -1.17 22.78 11.57
C ALA A 117 -2.55 22.84 12.25
N ASP A 118 -2.94 24.02 12.73
CA ASP A 118 -4.20 24.34 13.40
C ASP A 118 -5.37 24.56 12.43
N GLU A 119 -5.08 24.69 11.13
CA GLU A 119 -6.11 24.90 10.12
C GLU A 119 -6.63 23.56 9.58
N ALA A 120 -7.95 23.39 9.61
CA ALA A 120 -8.61 22.20 9.08
C ALA A 120 -8.54 22.15 7.55
N LEU A 121 -8.21 20.97 7.02
CA LEU A 121 -8.20 20.69 5.59
C LEU A 121 -9.47 19.93 5.19
N SER A 122 -10.05 20.32 4.06
CA SER A 122 -11.19 19.64 3.45
C SER A 122 -10.88 19.27 2.00
N VAL A 123 -11.50 18.21 1.49
CA VAL A 123 -11.39 17.78 0.08
C VAL A 123 -11.78 18.89 -0.89
N SER A 124 -12.69 19.79 -0.49
CA SER A 124 -13.18 20.90 -1.31
C SER A 124 -12.33 22.17 -1.22
N ASP A 125 -11.23 22.14 -0.47
CA ASP A 125 -10.37 23.29 -0.27
C ASP A 125 -9.61 23.61 -1.58
N ALA A 126 -9.62 24.87 -2.02
CA ALA A 126 -8.97 25.30 -3.25
C ALA A 126 -7.43 25.13 -3.21
N ARG A 127 -6.86 24.96 -2.02
CA ARG A 127 -5.43 24.68 -1.80
C ARG A 127 -5.08 23.22 -2.03
N VAL A 128 -6.05 22.31 -1.99
CA VAL A 128 -5.85 20.87 -2.17
C VAL A 128 -5.74 20.57 -3.65
N VAL A 129 -4.64 19.95 -4.03
CA VAL A 129 -4.35 19.54 -5.40
C VAL A 129 -4.70 18.07 -5.62
N ALA A 130 -4.45 17.24 -4.60
CA ALA A 130 -4.89 15.86 -4.59
C ALA A 130 -5.15 15.41 -3.15
N TRP A 131 -6.06 14.46 -3.01
CA TRP A 131 -6.49 13.96 -1.71
C TRP A 131 -6.73 12.46 -1.81
N ILE A 132 -6.20 11.70 -0.86
CA ILE A 132 -6.47 10.27 -0.85
C ILE A 132 -6.51 9.63 0.52
N ASN A 133 -7.36 8.61 0.64
CA ASN A 133 -7.33 7.69 1.77
C ASN A 133 -6.20 6.68 1.57
N LEU A 134 -5.22 6.71 2.46
CA LEU A 134 -4.20 5.67 2.52
C LEU A 134 -4.84 4.41 3.11
N PRO A 135 -4.63 3.24 2.49
CA PRO A 135 -5.19 2.02 3.04
C PRO A 135 -4.52 1.64 4.36
N GLY A 136 -5.23 0.89 5.20
CA GLY A 136 -4.80 0.60 6.57
C GLY A 136 -3.39 0.00 6.71
N ALA A 137 -2.89 -0.71 5.70
CA ALA A 137 -1.51 -1.23 5.68
C ALA A 137 -0.42 -0.13 5.68
N LEU A 138 -0.78 1.10 5.29
CA LEU A 138 0.10 2.27 5.23
C LEU A 138 -0.16 3.27 6.37
N ARG A 139 -1.02 2.91 7.33
CA ARG A 139 -1.34 3.76 8.49
C ARG A 139 -0.11 4.08 9.33
N ASP A 140 0.78 3.10 9.48
CA ASP A 140 1.97 3.18 10.35
C ASP A 140 3.25 3.57 9.60
N VAL A 141 3.12 4.13 8.39
CA VAL A 141 4.28 4.66 7.64
C VAL A 141 5.02 5.68 8.51
N ASP A 142 6.34 5.52 8.61
CA ASP A 142 7.19 6.48 9.31
C ASP A 142 7.31 7.76 8.48
N ALA A 143 6.85 8.87 9.04
CA ALA A 143 6.89 10.17 8.37
C ALA A 143 8.33 10.60 8.06
N ALA A 144 9.30 10.32 8.94
CA ALA A 144 10.70 10.71 8.71
C ALA A 144 11.35 9.90 7.59
N GLU A 145 10.92 8.65 7.39
CA GLU A 145 11.36 7.85 6.25
C GLU A 145 10.71 8.37 4.96
N LEU A 146 9.40 8.62 4.98
CA LEU A 146 8.66 9.16 3.85
C LEU A 146 9.21 10.53 3.41
N GLU A 147 9.51 11.42 4.36
CA GLU A 147 10.11 12.73 4.10
C GLU A 147 11.43 12.58 3.34
N ARG A 148 12.31 11.70 3.85
CA ARG A 148 13.61 11.44 3.23
C ARG A 148 13.46 10.91 1.80
N GLU A 149 12.49 10.03 1.58
CA GLU A 149 12.23 9.48 0.24
C GLU A 149 11.65 10.54 -0.71
N LEU A 150 10.79 11.44 -0.21
CA LEU A 150 10.21 12.52 -1.01
C LEU A 150 11.22 13.63 -1.32
N HIS A 151 12.07 14.02 -0.36
CA HIS A 151 13.13 15.02 -0.54
C HIS A 151 14.18 14.61 -1.57
N ALA A 152 14.36 13.30 -1.80
CA ALA A 152 15.20 12.82 -2.88
C ALA A 152 14.70 13.25 -4.28
N TYR A 153 13.41 13.57 -4.42
CA TYR A 153 12.80 14.02 -5.69
C TYR A 153 12.41 15.50 -5.68
N SER A 154 11.95 16.02 -4.54
CA SER A 154 11.57 17.42 -4.36
C SER A 154 12.07 17.93 -3.00
N PRO A 155 13.28 18.51 -2.93
CA PRO A 155 13.87 18.98 -1.68
C PRO A 155 13.07 20.10 -0.99
N ASP A 156 12.30 20.86 -1.78
CA ASP A 156 11.51 21.99 -1.29
C ASP A 156 10.13 21.58 -0.78
N LEU A 157 9.76 20.30 -0.91
CA LEU A 157 8.48 19.77 -0.43
C LEU A 157 8.48 19.67 1.10
N LEU A 158 7.47 20.26 1.74
CA LEU A 158 7.28 20.12 3.18
C LEU A 158 6.39 18.93 3.51
N LEU A 159 6.89 17.97 4.27
CA LEU A 159 6.06 16.92 4.85
C LEU A 159 5.49 17.41 6.20
N GLN A 160 4.17 17.35 6.35
CA GLN A 160 3.50 17.64 7.62
C GLN A 160 2.77 16.40 8.12
N ASP A 161 3.26 15.81 9.20
CA ASP A 161 2.56 14.71 9.87
C ASP A 161 1.64 15.25 10.96
N ARG A 162 0.34 15.31 10.68
CA ARG A 162 -0.70 15.74 11.64
C ARG A 162 -1.46 14.56 12.23
N ARG A 163 -0.96 13.34 12.07
CA ARG A 163 -1.55 12.17 12.73
C ARG A 163 -1.35 12.29 14.24
N THR A 164 -2.32 11.79 14.99
CA THR A 164 -2.35 11.80 16.46
C THR A 164 -1.13 11.07 17.06
N HIS A 165 -0.55 10.12 16.33
CA HIS A 165 0.65 9.39 16.73
C HIS A 165 1.98 10.14 16.46
N GLY A 166 2.02 11.08 15.50
CA GLY A 166 3.21 11.89 15.19
C GLY A 166 3.57 12.85 16.32
N ALA A 167 2.56 13.50 16.90
CA ALA A 167 2.72 14.44 18.03
C ALA A 167 3.35 13.80 19.28
N ARG A 168 3.27 12.48 19.44
CA ARG A 168 3.82 11.77 20.61
C ARG A 168 5.34 11.55 20.53
N ARG A 169 5.94 11.58 19.34
CA ARG A 169 7.41 11.45 19.16
C ARG A 169 8.12 12.78 19.41
N GLU A 170 7.54 13.91 19.02
CA GLU A 170 8.11 15.25 19.29
C GLU A 170 8.18 15.54 20.79
N LEU A 171 7.12 15.21 21.55
CA LEU A 171 7.09 15.39 23.01
C LEU A 171 8.05 14.46 23.79
N SER A 172 8.58 13.40 23.16
CA SER A 172 9.54 12.50 23.80
C SER A 172 11.00 12.90 23.53
N GLN A 173 11.27 13.80 22.58
CA GLN A 173 12.62 14.30 22.30
C GLN A 173 12.98 15.58 23.08
N ASP A 174 12.00 16.27 23.66
CA ASP A 174 12.20 17.46 24.50
C ASP A 174 12.39 17.15 26.01
N VAL A 175 12.56 15.88 26.38
CA VAL A 175 12.92 15.46 27.74
C VAL A 175 14.29 14.79 27.70
N GLY A 176 15.34 15.60 27.54
CA GLY A 176 16.75 15.18 27.58
C GLY A 176 17.64 16.30 28.09
#